data_AF-A0A171AW24-F1
#
_entry.id   AF-A0A171AW24-F1
#
_cell.length_a   1.000
_cell.length_b   1.000
_cell.length_c   1.000
_cell.angle_alpha   90.00
_cell.angle_beta   90.00
_cell.angle_gamma   90.00
#
_symmetry.space_group_name_H-M   'P 1'
#
loop_
_entity.id
_entity.type
_entity.pdbx_description
1 polymer ?
#
loop_
_entity_poly.entity_id
_entity_poly.type
_entity_poly.pdbx_seq_one_letter_code
_entity_poly.pdbx_strand_id
1 'polypeptide(L)'
;AEWMTTTCNHALYAIVDVFTQYFHVLGPLLLQDLYNQLLWCVQQKNEQLARSGTNCLENLVISTGQQFNEQTWEMTCQALLNMFH
;
A
#
# COMPACT_ATOMS: atom_id res chain seq x y z
N ALA A 1 10.78 11.79 16.08
CA ALA A 1 9.67 10.83 16.23
C ALA A 1 8.33 11.37 15.70
N GLU A 2 8.10 12.70 15.71
CA GLU A 2 6.84 13.33 15.30
C GLU A 2 6.67 13.50 13.77
N TRP A 3 7.77 13.63 13.02
CA TRP A 3 7.76 13.73 11.55
C TRP A 3 7.35 12.42 10.85
N MET A 4 7.62 11.26 11.45
CA MET A 4 7.19 9.96 10.91
C MET A 4 5.70 9.69 11.13
N THR A 5 5.05 10.34 12.09
CA THR A 5 3.64 10.05 12.44
C THR A 5 2.64 10.99 11.77
N THR A 6 3.02 12.22 11.44
CA THR A 6 2.12 13.15 10.74
C THR A 6 2.46 13.25 9.26
N THR A 7 3.67 13.68 8.90
CA THR A 7 4.01 13.91 7.48
C THR A 7 4.07 12.64 6.65
N CYS A 8 4.66 11.56 7.17
CA CYS A 8 4.77 10.29 6.45
C CYS A 8 3.40 9.63 6.21
N ASN A 9 2.50 9.69 7.19
CA ASN A 9 1.14 9.16 7.03
C ASN A 9 0.36 9.92 5.95
N HIS A 10 0.39 11.25 5.96
CA HIS A 10 -0.30 12.03 4.91
C HIS A 10 0.28 11.76 3.51
N ALA A 11 1.60 11.63 3.40
CA ALA A 11 2.24 11.28 2.14
C ALA A 11 1.85 9.87 1.66
N LEU A 12 1.77 8.88 2.57
CA LEU A 12 1.40 7.51 2.25
C LEU A 12 -0.03 7.45 1.67
N TYR A 13 -0.99 8.07 2.34
CA TYR A 13 -2.37 8.14 1.85
C TYR A 13 -2.47 8.89 0.51
N ALA A 14 -1.76 10.01 0.35
CA ALA A 14 -1.75 10.75 -0.92
C ALA A 14 -1.19 9.92 -2.09
N ILE A 15 -0.16 9.10 -1.84
CA ILE A 15 0.38 8.18 -2.85
C ILE A 15 -0.66 7.12 -3.21
N VAL A 16 -1.31 6.53 -2.22
CA VAL A 16 -2.38 5.54 -2.45
C VAL A 16 -3.53 6.15 -3.24
N ASP A 17 -3.96 7.37 -2.91
CA ASP A 17 -5.03 8.08 -3.64
C ASP A 17 -4.68 8.33 -5.11
N VAL A 18 -3.40 8.63 -5.41
CA VAL A 18 -2.93 8.76 -6.78
C VAL A 18 -2.91 7.40 -7.48
N PHE A 19 -2.48 6.35 -6.80
CA PHE A 19 -2.51 4.99 -7.33
C PHE A 19 -3.93 4.50 -7.62
N THR A 20 -4.90 4.81 -6.76
CA THR A 20 -6.29 4.39 -6.97
C THR A 20 -6.93 5.10 -8.16
N GLN A 21 -6.60 6.38 -8.37
CA GLN A 21 -7.10 7.16 -9.51
C GLN A 21 -6.44 6.79 -10.85
N TYR A 22 -5.13 6.51 -10.84
CA TYR A 22 -4.33 6.29 -12.06
C TYR A 22 -3.77 4.87 -12.16
N PHE A 23 -4.48 3.89 -11.60
CA PHE A 23 -4.02 2.50 -11.50
C PHE A 23 -3.62 1.90 -12.85
N HIS A 24 -4.36 2.16 -13.92
CA HIS A 24 -4.04 1.64 -15.25
C HIS A 24 -2.69 2.10 -15.79
N VAL A 25 -2.20 3.27 -15.35
CA VAL A 25 -0.91 3.84 -15.78
C VAL A 25 0.19 3.46 -14.78
N LEU A 26 -0.08 3.58 -13.48
CA LEU A 26 0.91 3.40 -12.43
C LEU A 26 1.07 1.94 -12.00
N GLY A 27 0.01 1.16 -12.06
CA GLY A 27 -0.03 -0.25 -11.65
C GLY A 27 1.05 -1.09 -12.32
N PRO A 28 1.16 -1.09 -13.66
CA PRO A 28 2.20 -1.85 -14.37
C PRO A 28 3.63 -1.41 -14.07
N LEU A 29 3.83 -0.17 -13.59
CA LEU A 29 5.15 0.44 -13.44
C LEU A 29 5.67 0.40 -12.01
N LEU A 30 4.80 0.64 -11.02
CA LEU A 30 5.20 1.01 -9.67
C LEU A 30 4.43 0.23 -8.58
N LEU A 31 3.52 -0.68 -8.93
CA LEU A 31 2.70 -1.38 -7.94
C LEU A 31 3.53 -2.24 -6.99
N GLN A 32 4.58 -2.89 -7.52
CA GLN A 32 5.48 -3.68 -6.69
C GLN A 32 6.23 -2.81 -5.67
N ASP A 33 6.71 -1.64 -6.09
CA ASP A 33 7.36 -0.67 -5.20
C ASP A 33 6.40 -0.15 -4.13
N LEU A 34 5.14 0.11 -4.50
CA LEU A 34 4.11 0.49 -3.53
C LEU A 34 3.87 -0.62 -2.49
N TYR A 35 3.76 -1.89 -2.91
CA TYR A 35 3.62 -3.00 -1.97
C TYR A 35 4.82 -3.13 -1.02
N ASN A 36 6.05 -2.98 -1.54
CA ASN A 36 7.25 -3.01 -0.70
C ASN A 36 7.25 -1.86 0.32
N GLN A 37 6.82 -0.66 -0.09
CA GLN A 37 6.71 0.49 0.80
C GLN A 37 5.65 0.26 1.89
N LEU A 38 4.48 -0.28 1.53
CA LEU A 38 3.41 -0.61 2.47
C LEU A 38 3.84 -1.72 3.45
N LEU A 39 4.51 -2.76 2.95
CA LEU A 39 5.06 -3.84 3.79
C LEU A 39 6.08 -3.27 4.79
N TRP A 40 6.99 -2.42 4.32
CA TRP A 40 7.95 -1.75 5.20
C TRP A 40 7.25 -0.94 6.28
N CYS A 41 6.18 -0.20 5.95
CA CYS A 41 5.38 0.56 6.91
C CYS A 41 4.73 -0.35 7.97
N VAL A 42 4.16 -1.50 7.57
CA VAL A 42 3.51 -2.48 8.47
C VAL A 42 4.51 -3.10 9.44
N GLN A 43 5.75 -3.32 9.02
CA GLN A 43 6.81 -3.91 9.85
C GLN A 43 7.45 -2.93 10.84
N GLN A 44 7.06 -1.65 10.83
CA GLN A 44 7.61 -0.67 11.76
C GLN A 44 7.10 -0.91 13.20
N LYS A 45 7.98 -0.65 14.19
CA LYS A 45 7.61 -0.69 15.62
C LYS A 45 6.58 0.37 16.03
N ASN A 46 6.35 1.37 15.17
CA ASN A 46 5.38 2.41 15.41
C ASN A 46 3.99 1.92 15.00
N GLU A 47 3.15 1.59 15.99
CA GLU A 47 1.80 1.04 15.77
C GLU A 47 0.91 1.91 14.86
N GLN A 48 1.06 3.25 14.92
CA GLN A 48 0.26 4.14 14.06
C GLN A 48 0.67 4.03 12.60
N LEU A 49 1.98 3.93 12.33
CA LEU A 49 2.50 3.77 10.98
C LEU A 49 2.17 2.38 10.43
N ALA A 50 2.30 1.34 11.27
CA ALA A 50 1.91 0.00 10.90
C ALA A 50 0.42 -0.08 10.53
N ARG A 51 -0.44 0.51 11.37
CA ARG A 51 -1.88 0.60 11.10
C ARG A 51 -2.21 1.40 9.84
N SER A 52 -1.51 2.51 9.61
CA SER A 52 -1.69 3.32 8.41
C SER A 52 -1.30 2.54 7.14
N GLY A 53 -0.23 1.76 7.19
CA GLY A 53 0.18 0.84 6.12
C GLY A 53 -0.89 -0.20 5.79
N THR A 54 -1.46 -0.85 6.80
CA THR A 54 -2.56 -1.83 6.61
C THR A 54 -3.79 -1.18 6.00
N ASN A 55 -4.24 -0.04 6.55
CA ASN A 55 -5.41 0.69 6.04
C ASN A 55 -5.20 1.16 4.59
N CYS A 56 -3.99 1.60 4.26
CA CYS A 56 -3.62 2.02 2.91
C CYS A 56 -3.70 0.86 1.91
N LEU A 57 -3.22 -0.32 2.30
CA LEU A 57 -3.35 -1.51 1.46
C LEU A 57 -4.82 -1.91 1.27
N GLU A 58 -5.62 -1.91 2.34
CA GLU A 58 -7.05 -2.20 2.26
C GLU A 58 -7.76 -1.24 1.30
N ASN A 59 -7.52 0.06 1.44
CA ASN A 59 -8.10 1.09 0.56
C ASN A 59 -7.68 0.91 -0.90
N LEU A 60 -6.41 0.59 -1.14
CA LEU A 60 -5.92 0.29 -2.49
C LEU A 60 -6.70 -0.87 -3.09
N VAL A 61 -6.75 -2.01 -2.39
CA VAL A 61 -7.41 -3.23 -2.89
C VAL A 61 -8.92 -3.03 -3.10
N ILE A 62 -9.61 -2.35 -2.18
CA ILE A 62 -11.04 -2.06 -2.32
C ILE A 62 -11.30 -1.17 -3.55
N SER A 63 -10.44 -0.17 -3.78
CA SER A 63 -10.65 0.82 -4.84
C SER A 63 -10.22 0.33 -6.22
N THR A 64 -9.15 -0.46 -6.31
CA THR A 64 -8.57 -0.90 -7.59
C THR A 64 -8.78 -2.38 -7.88
N GLY A 65 -9.31 -3.17 -6.94
CA GLY A 65 -9.43 -4.63 -7.07
C GLY A 65 -10.24 -5.09 -8.28
N GLN A 66 -11.21 -4.30 -8.75
CA GLN A 66 -11.95 -4.60 -9.99
C GLN A 66 -11.11 -4.45 -11.26
N GLN A 67 -10.01 -3.70 -11.19
CA GLN A 67 -9.08 -3.45 -12.30
C GLN A 67 -7.91 -4.44 -12.30
N PHE A 68 -7.83 -5.32 -11.29
CA PHE A 68 -6.74 -6.29 -11.15
C PHE A 68 -6.95 -7.46 -12.11
N ASN A 69 -5.87 -7.87 -12.76
CA ASN A 69 -5.80 -9.15 -13.44
C ASN A 69 -5.29 -10.23 -12.47
N GLU A 70 -5.26 -11.49 -12.93
CA GLU A 70 -4.81 -12.62 -12.09
C GLU A 70 -3.40 -12.41 -11.53
N GLN A 71 -2.47 -11.88 -12.33
CA GLN A 71 -1.10 -11.62 -11.90
C GLN A 71 -1.04 -10.53 -10.81
N THR A 72 -1.81 -9.46 -10.95
CA THR A 72 -1.92 -8.40 -9.94
C THR A 72 -2.51 -8.95 -8.64
N TRP A 73 -3.53 -9.80 -8.73
CA TRP A 73 -4.11 -10.46 -7.57
C TRP A 73 -3.11 -11.36 -6.86
N GLU A 74 -2.33 -12.14 -7.59
CA GLU A 74 -1.27 -12.99 -7.02
C GLU A 74 -0.23 -12.15 -6.28
N MET A 75 0.25 -11.04 -6.88
CA MET A 75 1.16 -10.10 -6.23
C MET A 75 0.56 -9.50 -4.95
N THR A 76 -0.72 -9.12 -4.99
CA THR A 76 -1.44 -8.56 -3.84
C THR A 76 -1.52 -9.57 -2.70
N CYS A 77 -1.91 -10.81 -3.01
CA CYS A 77 -1.99 -11.89 -2.03
C CYS A 77 -0.62 -12.22 -1.43
N GLN A 78 0.43 -12.22 -2.24
CA GLN A 78 1.79 -12.43 -1.75
C GLN A 78 2.24 -11.31 -0.82
N ALA A 79 1.94 -10.05 -1.16
CA ALA A 79 2.24 -8.90 -0.30
C ALA A 79 1.49 -9.00 1.03
N LEU A 80 0.21 -9.41 1.01
CA LEU A 80 -0.59 -9.65 2.22
C LEU A 80 0.01 -10.74 3.09
N LEU A 81 0.39 -11.90 2.51
CA LEU A 81 1.02 -12.99 3.27
C LEU A 81 2.31 -12.53 3.95
N ASN A 82 3.12 -11.75 3.25
CA ASN A 82 4.37 -11.22 3.79
C ASN A 82 4.16 -10.24 4.96
N MET A 83 2.98 -9.61 5.10
CA MET A 83 2.68 -8.73 6.22
C MET A 83 2.42 -9.49 7.53
N PHE A 84 1.99 -10.76 7.45
CA PHE A 84 1.73 -11.61 8.62
C PHE A 84 2.95 -12.45 9.05
N HIS A 85 4.06 -12.34 8.33
CA HIS A 85 5.29 -13.08 8.54
C HIS A 85 6.36 -12.19 9.21
#